data_AF-A0AAU9XNX1-F1
#
_entry.id   AF-A0AAU9XNX1-F1
#
_cell.length_a   1.000
_cell.length_b   1.000
_cell.length_c   1.000
_cell.angle_alpha   90.00
_cell.angle_beta   90.00
_cell.angle_gamma   90.00
#
_symmetry.space_group_name_H-M   'P 1'
#
loop_
_entity.id
_entity.type
_entity.pdbx_description
1 polymer ?
#
loop_
_entity_poly.entity_id
_entity_poly.type
_entity_poly.pdbx_seq_one_letter_code
_entity_poly.pdbx_strand_id
1 'polypeptide(L)'
;MDLAILADISQSLRTEDLHRLRDAIHDVVERVGVSERKTRVAVVTFGGNTSVVNNFANSTYYNANYLKTRVTEALRSNSRREGTRTDLAQRQAATKLFTTEGGDRPDVRNVMLIFTDGKFYISKKWDRRPNITLLNTTRELEKKGVRIIVVGIGKDVSKEKIKKAAGSKEEVIIHNSYGELIEKLQKLIDGICICPMDVAFIMDSSGSIKRAEFYEERLLVKKLVVQVTATGNREALILFGSSASVKAQLGQYDTAEKYIEVVQKLRKKNGRTRIDRALDVAVDEVFSSARPYAYKIVIVLSDGVQSKGAKSLRESSRPLRQANVRVLAVGIGTGMAKNRLRLMTGSDDDVVDVKDIDGHLQYIITNIYRNPCGALRKYQLV
;
A
#
# COMPACT_ATOMS: atom_id res chain seq x y z
N MET A 1 -2.13 9.49 -4.38
CA MET A 1 -1.24 8.54 -5.05
C MET A 1 -0.61 9.25 -6.23
N ASP A 2 0.67 8.99 -6.50
CA ASP A 2 1.33 9.44 -7.71
C ASP A 2 1.53 8.22 -8.62
N LEU A 3 0.94 8.29 -9.81
CA LEU A 3 0.83 7.19 -10.76
C LEU A 3 1.63 7.50 -12.02
N ALA A 4 2.74 6.81 -12.22
CA ALA A 4 3.49 6.86 -13.47
C ALA A 4 2.95 5.81 -14.44
N ILE A 5 2.74 6.20 -15.70
CA ILE A 5 2.40 5.29 -16.80
C ILE A 5 3.54 5.31 -17.81
N LEU A 6 4.20 4.18 -17.97
CA LEU A 6 5.16 3.93 -19.04
C LEU A 6 4.41 3.25 -20.19
N ALA A 7 4.26 3.96 -21.30
CA ALA A 7 3.55 3.50 -22.48
C ALA A 7 4.54 3.10 -23.58
N ASP A 8 4.62 1.81 -23.86
CA ASP A 8 5.38 1.30 -25.01
C ASP A 8 4.71 1.80 -26.30
N ILE A 9 5.50 2.46 -27.14
CA ILE A 9 5.14 2.93 -28.48
C ILE A 9 6.16 2.44 -29.50
N SER A 10 6.84 1.33 -29.22
CA SER A 10 7.82 0.73 -30.11
C SER A 10 7.21 0.34 -31.47
N GLN A 11 8.08 0.14 -32.46
CA GLN A 11 7.69 -0.11 -33.84
C GLN A 11 6.81 -1.37 -34.02
N SER A 12 6.84 -2.32 -33.08
CA SER A 12 6.02 -3.52 -33.12
C SER A 12 4.52 -3.25 -32.93
N LEU A 13 4.15 -2.07 -32.43
CA LEU A 13 2.76 -1.68 -32.22
C LEU A 13 2.16 -1.08 -33.49
N ARG A 14 1.05 -1.68 -33.94
CA ARG A 14 0.25 -1.18 -35.06
C ARG A 14 -0.55 0.05 -34.63
N THR A 15 -1.00 0.86 -35.60
CA THR A 15 -1.82 2.06 -35.33
C THR A 15 -3.06 1.75 -34.49
N GLU A 16 -3.72 0.63 -34.74
CA GLU A 16 -4.89 0.21 -33.96
C GLU A 16 -4.54 -0.13 -32.50
N ASP A 17 -3.40 -0.78 -32.27
CA ASP A 17 -2.92 -1.10 -30.92
C ASP A 17 -2.57 0.19 -30.14
N LEU A 18 -2.01 1.20 -30.81
CA LEU A 18 -1.78 2.52 -30.20
C LEU A 18 -3.09 3.22 -29.82
N HIS A 19 -4.13 3.13 -30.66
CA HIS A 19 -5.45 3.67 -30.32
C HIS A 19 -6.02 2.98 -29.08
N ARG A 20 -5.92 1.66 -28.99
CA ARG A 20 -6.43 0.92 -27.82
C ARG A 20 -5.57 1.16 -26.56
N LEU A 21 -4.26 1.33 -26.71
CA LEU A 21 -3.37 1.76 -25.62
C LEU A 21 -3.77 3.14 -25.10
N ARG A 22 -4.03 4.10 -26.00
CA ARG A 22 -4.54 5.42 -25.64
C ARG A 22 -5.84 5.30 -24.87
N ASP A 23 -6.80 4.52 -25.38
CA ASP A 23 -8.11 4.35 -24.74
C ASP A 23 -7.98 3.73 -23.35
N ALA A 24 -7.13 2.71 -23.19
CA ALA A 24 -6.82 2.15 -21.88
C ALA A 24 -6.20 3.18 -20.92
N ILE A 25 -5.29 4.03 -21.39
CA ILE A 25 -4.70 5.10 -20.56
C ILE A 25 -5.74 6.17 -20.21
N HIS A 26 -6.64 6.52 -21.14
CA HIS A 26 -7.73 7.46 -20.88
C HIS A 26 -8.67 6.92 -19.80
N ASP A 27 -9.04 5.65 -19.89
CA ASP A 27 -9.87 4.99 -18.88
C ASP A 27 -9.19 4.93 -17.51
N VAL A 28 -7.87 4.66 -17.47
CA VAL A 28 -7.09 4.75 -16.23
C VAL A 28 -7.15 6.17 -15.67
N VAL A 29 -6.85 7.19 -16.47
CA VAL A 29 -6.87 8.61 -16.06
C VAL A 29 -8.24 9.02 -15.52
N GLU A 30 -9.32 8.59 -16.17
CA GLU A 30 -10.68 8.89 -15.73
C GLU A 30 -10.98 8.24 -14.37
N ARG A 31 -10.77 6.93 -14.27
CA ARG A 31 -11.19 6.13 -13.10
C ARG A 31 -10.31 6.36 -11.87
N VAL A 32 -9.03 6.70 -12.03
CA VAL A 32 -8.16 7.04 -10.87
C VAL A 32 -8.44 8.44 -10.30
N GLY A 33 -9.27 9.24 -10.98
CA GLY A 33 -9.70 10.56 -10.51
C GLY A 33 -8.57 11.57 -10.41
N VAL A 34 -7.96 11.89 -11.56
CA VAL A 34 -6.84 12.86 -11.64
C VAL A 34 -7.22 14.19 -11.01
N SER A 35 -6.41 14.63 -10.04
CA SER A 35 -6.54 15.94 -9.39
C SER A 35 -5.31 16.22 -8.52
N GLU A 36 -5.11 17.50 -8.21
CA GLU A 36 -4.00 17.96 -7.36
C GLU A 36 -3.91 17.19 -6.02
N ARG A 37 -5.07 16.96 -5.39
CA ARG A 37 -5.15 16.40 -4.02
C ARG A 37 -5.39 14.89 -3.98
N LYS A 38 -5.88 14.25 -5.05
CA LYS A 38 -6.10 12.79 -5.08
C LYS A 38 -4.96 12.08 -5.81
N THR A 39 -5.12 11.87 -7.11
CA THR A 39 -4.16 11.16 -7.95
C THR A 39 -3.49 12.13 -8.91
N ARG A 40 -2.16 12.21 -8.88
CA ARG A 40 -1.39 12.88 -9.94
C ARG A 40 -0.86 11.81 -10.87
N VAL A 41 -0.97 12.03 -12.18
CA VAL A 41 -0.55 11.05 -13.18
C VAL A 41 0.56 11.65 -14.02
N ALA A 42 1.65 10.91 -14.17
CA ALA A 42 2.76 11.25 -15.07
C ALA A 42 2.88 10.18 -16.14
N VAL A 43 3.19 10.58 -17.36
CA VAL A 43 3.27 9.67 -18.50
C VAL A 43 4.64 9.78 -19.15
N VAL A 44 5.23 8.63 -19.48
CA VAL A 44 6.42 8.52 -20.32
C VAL A 44 6.08 7.58 -21.46
N THR A 45 6.36 7.97 -22.69
CA THR A 45 6.31 7.06 -23.82
C THR A 45 7.70 6.54 -24.12
N PHE A 46 7.80 5.27 -24.55
CA PHE A 46 9.09 4.68 -24.87
C PHE A 46 9.05 3.72 -26.06
N GLY A 47 10.19 3.62 -26.74
CA GLY A 47 10.50 2.67 -27.82
C GLY A 47 12.02 2.62 -27.90
N GLY A 48 12.61 2.91 -29.06
CA GLY A 48 14.06 3.13 -29.15
C GLY A 48 14.54 4.35 -28.35
N ASN A 49 13.67 5.33 -28.08
CA ASN A 49 13.92 6.49 -27.21
C ASN A 49 12.80 6.64 -26.18
N THR A 50 12.98 7.53 -25.21
CA THR A 50 12.02 7.82 -24.15
C THR A 50 11.66 9.29 -24.11
N SER A 51 10.38 9.61 -23.93
CA SER A 51 9.90 10.98 -23.82
C SER A 51 9.01 11.14 -22.59
N VAL A 52 9.37 12.07 -21.70
CA VAL A 52 8.50 12.47 -20.59
C VAL A 52 7.38 13.33 -21.18
N VAL A 53 6.17 12.77 -21.23
CA VAL A 53 4.98 13.45 -21.77
C VAL A 53 4.53 14.54 -20.81
N ASN A 54 4.53 14.22 -19.52
CA ASN A 54 4.34 15.13 -18.40
C ASN A 54 4.92 14.53 -17.10
N ASN A 55 5.04 15.36 -16.06
CA ASN A 55 5.43 14.94 -14.71
C ASN A 55 4.34 15.29 -13.67
N PHE A 56 4.56 14.91 -12.41
CA PHE A 56 3.62 15.16 -11.32
C PHE A 56 3.58 16.64 -10.87
N ALA A 57 4.60 17.44 -11.18
CA ALA A 57 4.67 18.85 -10.80
C ALA A 57 3.80 19.75 -11.68
N ASN A 58 3.48 19.33 -12.90
CA ASN A 58 2.76 20.15 -13.86
C ASN A 58 1.25 20.20 -13.55
N SER A 59 0.81 21.33 -13.01
CA SER A 59 -0.57 21.55 -12.55
C SER A 59 -1.62 21.57 -13.68
N THR A 60 -1.23 21.84 -14.93
CA THR A 60 -2.13 21.74 -16.09
C THR A 60 -2.75 20.35 -16.20
N TYR A 61 -1.97 19.32 -15.87
CA TYR A 61 -2.39 17.93 -15.99
C TYR A 61 -3.03 17.37 -14.71
N TYR A 62 -3.37 18.23 -13.75
CA TYR A 62 -4.31 17.88 -12.68
C TYR A 62 -5.76 17.87 -13.17
N ASN A 63 -6.00 18.28 -14.41
CA ASN A 63 -7.26 18.12 -15.11
C ASN A 63 -7.20 16.88 -16.02
N ALA A 64 -8.12 15.94 -15.83
CA ALA A 64 -8.18 14.69 -16.59
C ALA A 64 -8.31 14.93 -18.11
N ASN A 65 -9.08 15.93 -18.55
CA ASN A 65 -9.26 16.21 -19.97
C ASN A 65 -7.97 16.73 -20.62
N TYR A 66 -7.25 17.65 -19.96
CA TYR A 66 -5.97 18.14 -20.49
C TYR A 66 -4.91 17.04 -20.54
N LEU A 67 -4.87 16.16 -19.54
CA LEU A 67 -3.96 15.02 -19.57
C LEU A 67 -4.33 14.03 -20.70
N LYS A 68 -5.61 13.70 -20.88
CA LYS A 68 -6.08 12.83 -21.97
C LYS A 68 -5.70 13.40 -23.35
N THR A 69 -5.87 14.70 -23.57
CA THR A 69 -5.43 15.37 -24.81
C THR A 69 -3.94 15.24 -25.01
N ARG A 70 -3.13 15.54 -23.98
CA ARG A 70 -1.67 15.44 -24.05
C ARG A 70 -1.18 14.02 -24.34
N VAL A 71 -1.83 13.01 -23.77
CA VAL A 71 -1.58 11.59 -24.05
C VAL A 71 -1.92 11.26 -25.50
N THR A 72 -3.07 11.70 -26.00
CA THR A 72 -3.47 11.50 -27.40
C THR A 72 -2.40 12.04 -28.35
N GLU A 73 -1.89 13.25 -28.10
CA GLU A 73 -0.83 13.86 -28.90
C GLU A 73 0.47 13.05 -28.87
N ALA A 74 0.85 12.54 -27.70
CA ALA A 74 2.06 11.74 -27.52
C ALA A 74 1.98 10.36 -28.18
N LEU A 75 0.77 9.81 -28.36
CA LEU A 75 0.52 8.50 -28.95
C LEU A 75 0.12 8.56 -30.44
N ARG A 76 0.19 9.73 -31.10
CA ARG A 76 -0.17 9.90 -32.53
C ARG A 76 0.67 9.04 -33.48
N SER A 77 1.90 8.71 -33.11
CA SER A 77 2.81 7.90 -33.92
C SER A 77 3.70 7.03 -33.03
N ASN A 78 4.04 5.84 -33.50
CA ASN A 78 5.04 4.99 -32.86
C ASN A 78 6.47 5.54 -33.06
N SER A 79 7.39 5.01 -32.25
CA SER A 79 8.83 5.23 -32.39
C SER A 79 9.29 4.76 -33.76
N ARG A 80 9.88 5.67 -34.53
CA ARG A 80 10.56 5.36 -35.80
C ARG A 80 11.89 4.61 -35.62
N ARG A 81 12.42 4.55 -34.40
CA ARG A 81 13.64 3.79 -34.07
C ARG A 81 13.28 2.36 -33.66
N GLU A 82 14.04 1.40 -34.17
CA GLU A 82 13.98 0.00 -33.77
C GLU A 82 14.20 -0.18 -32.26
N GLY A 83 13.57 -1.22 -31.72
CA GLY A 83 13.75 -1.69 -30.34
C GLY A 83 12.94 -0.98 -29.26
N THR A 84 13.17 -1.44 -28.04
CA THR A 84 12.33 -1.15 -26.87
C THR A 84 13.21 -0.95 -25.63
N ARG A 85 13.53 0.31 -25.32
CA ARG A 85 14.38 0.75 -24.21
C ARG A 85 13.58 0.95 -22.91
N THR A 86 12.98 -0.13 -22.42
CA THR A 86 12.25 -0.15 -21.13
C THR A 86 13.14 0.30 -19.96
N ASP A 87 14.44 -0.02 -20.03
CA ASP A 87 15.44 0.39 -19.05
C ASP A 87 15.58 1.92 -18.96
N LEU A 88 15.59 2.63 -20.10
CA LEU A 88 15.60 4.09 -20.11
C LEU A 88 14.29 4.66 -19.57
N ALA A 89 13.15 4.02 -19.85
CA ALA A 89 11.84 4.48 -19.41
C ALA A 89 11.73 4.40 -17.88
N GLN A 90 12.15 3.27 -17.29
CA GLN A 90 12.23 3.11 -15.84
C GLN A 90 13.22 4.08 -15.20
N ARG A 91 14.37 4.33 -15.84
CA ARG A 91 15.33 5.34 -15.37
C ARG A 91 14.74 6.75 -15.40
N GLN A 92 13.99 7.11 -16.44
CA GLN A 92 13.28 8.40 -16.48
C GLN A 92 12.24 8.48 -15.36
N ALA A 93 11.48 7.43 -15.11
CA ALA A 93 10.56 7.41 -13.97
C ALA A 93 11.30 7.67 -12.64
N ALA A 94 12.41 6.96 -12.40
CA ALA A 94 13.17 7.09 -11.15
C ALA A 94 13.82 8.47 -10.95
N THR A 95 14.30 9.08 -12.04
CA THR A 95 15.14 10.31 -11.99
C THR A 95 14.42 11.60 -12.39
N LYS A 96 13.21 11.51 -12.97
CA LYS A 96 12.44 12.66 -13.43
C LYS A 96 11.00 12.70 -12.92
N LEU A 97 10.41 11.56 -12.58
CA LEU A 97 9.04 11.50 -12.08
C LEU A 97 9.03 11.36 -10.54
N PHE A 98 9.56 10.26 -10.01
CA PHE A 98 9.61 9.95 -8.57
C PHE A 98 10.76 10.69 -7.86
N THR A 99 10.70 12.01 -7.95
CA THR A 99 11.65 12.98 -7.40
C THR A 99 10.87 14.20 -6.92
N THR A 100 11.43 14.94 -5.96
CA THR A 100 10.82 16.19 -5.48
C THR A 100 10.63 17.19 -6.62
N GLU A 101 11.62 17.35 -7.51
CA GLU A 101 11.50 18.24 -8.69
C GLU A 101 10.46 17.72 -9.70
N GLY A 102 10.30 16.40 -9.80
CA GLY A 102 9.27 15.74 -10.60
C GLY A 102 7.85 15.92 -10.06
N GLY A 103 7.70 16.41 -8.83
CA GLY A 103 6.43 16.67 -8.14
C GLY A 103 5.89 15.49 -7.33
N ASP A 104 6.73 14.47 -7.10
CA ASP A 104 6.42 13.30 -6.28
C ASP A 104 6.15 13.70 -4.83
N ARG A 105 5.01 13.26 -4.28
CA ARG A 105 4.58 13.61 -2.94
C ARG A 105 5.09 12.58 -1.92
N PRO A 106 5.77 13.00 -0.84
CA PRO A 106 6.37 12.07 0.12
C PRO A 106 5.34 11.22 0.89
N ASP A 107 4.12 11.74 1.08
CA ASP A 107 3.10 11.12 1.91
C ASP A 107 2.04 10.34 1.12
N VAL A 108 2.29 10.08 -0.16
CA VAL A 108 1.37 9.30 -0.99
C VAL A 108 2.02 8.04 -1.52
N ARG A 109 1.20 7.08 -1.88
CA ARG A 109 1.67 5.86 -2.52
C ARG A 109 2.15 6.18 -3.94
N ASN A 110 3.24 5.53 -4.34
CA ASN A 110 3.79 5.59 -5.68
C ASN A 110 3.55 4.29 -6.42
N VAL A 111 2.95 4.38 -7.60
CA VAL A 111 2.67 3.23 -8.47
C VAL A 111 3.16 3.54 -9.87
N MET A 112 3.81 2.56 -10.50
CA MET A 112 4.22 2.64 -11.89
C MET A 112 3.59 1.50 -12.68
N LEU A 113 2.79 1.85 -13.70
CA LEU A 113 2.25 0.90 -14.67
C LEU A 113 3.10 0.92 -15.93
N ILE A 114 3.51 -0.25 -16.41
CA ILE A 114 4.20 -0.40 -17.69
C ILE A 114 3.29 -1.15 -18.64
N PHE A 115 2.78 -0.49 -19.68
CA PHE A 115 2.09 -1.16 -20.78
C PHE A 115 3.12 -1.51 -21.86
N THR A 116 3.23 -2.79 -22.21
CA THR A 116 4.22 -3.27 -23.20
C THR A 116 3.76 -4.55 -23.89
N ASP A 117 4.25 -4.81 -25.09
CA ASP A 117 4.07 -6.09 -25.80
C ASP A 117 5.11 -7.15 -25.37
N GLY A 118 5.96 -6.83 -24.38
CA GLY A 118 6.96 -7.73 -23.80
C GLY A 118 8.20 -7.97 -24.65
N LYS A 119 8.33 -7.31 -25.80
CA LYS A 119 9.51 -7.43 -26.69
C LYS A 119 10.61 -6.45 -26.29
N PHE A 120 11.19 -6.66 -25.11
CA PHE A 120 12.37 -5.89 -24.68
C PHE A 120 13.58 -6.26 -25.54
N TYR A 121 13.84 -5.45 -26.57
CA TYR A 121 14.90 -5.68 -27.53
C TYR A 121 15.83 -4.47 -27.60
N ILE A 122 17.12 -4.72 -27.35
CA ILE A 122 18.21 -3.75 -27.44
C ILE A 122 19.32 -4.39 -28.27
N SER A 123 19.72 -3.76 -29.38
CA SER A 123 20.85 -4.22 -30.18
C SER A 123 21.90 -3.13 -30.30
N LYS A 124 23.16 -3.51 -30.09
CA LYS A 124 24.31 -2.62 -30.29
C LYS A 124 24.47 -2.14 -31.75
N LYS A 125 23.78 -2.78 -32.70
CA LYS A 125 23.77 -2.38 -34.12
C LYS A 125 23.10 -1.03 -34.33
N TRP A 126 21.97 -0.78 -33.67
CA TRP A 126 21.19 0.46 -33.84
C TRP A 126 21.24 1.40 -32.61
N ASP A 127 21.68 0.92 -31.44
CA ASP A 127 21.85 1.75 -30.25
C ASP A 127 23.13 1.41 -29.49
N ARG A 128 24.06 2.37 -29.47
CA ARG A 128 25.37 2.26 -28.81
C ARG A 128 25.35 2.76 -27.36
N ARG A 129 24.22 3.30 -26.86
CA ARG A 129 24.11 3.75 -25.47
C ARG A 129 24.26 2.55 -24.53
N PRO A 130 24.80 2.76 -23.31
CA PRO A 130 24.91 1.69 -22.34
C PRO A 130 23.53 1.10 -22.01
N ASN A 131 23.49 -0.23 -21.89
CA ASN A 131 22.32 -0.95 -21.39
C ASN A 131 22.29 -0.81 -19.87
N ILE A 132 21.16 -0.39 -19.32
CA ILE A 132 20.96 -0.36 -17.87
C ILE A 132 20.21 -1.64 -17.52
N THR A 133 20.74 -2.43 -16.59
CA THR A 133 20.03 -3.65 -16.19
C THR A 133 18.69 -3.26 -15.55
N LEU A 134 17.62 -3.95 -15.94
CA LEU A 134 16.30 -3.75 -15.34
C LEU A 134 16.32 -3.97 -13.82
N LEU A 135 17.22 -4.82 -13.32
CA LEU A 135 17.46 -4.99 -11.89
C LEU A 135 17.93 -3.70 -11.19
N ASN A 136 18.78 -2.90 -11.82
CA ASN A 136 19.26 -1.65 -11.23
C ASN A 136 18.16 -0.59 -11.20
N THR A 137 17.41 -0.43 -12.29
CA THR A 137 16.31 0.55 -12.37
C THR A 137 15.15 0.18 -11.45
N THR A 138 14.76 -1.10 -11.41
CA THR A 138 13.70 -1.57 -10.49
C THR A 138 14.10 -1.39 -9.03
N ARG A 139 15.34 -1.73 -8.65
CA ARG A 139 15.83 -1.50 -7.28
C ARG A 139 15.82 -0.02 -6.88
N GLU A 140 16.17 0.88 -7.80
CA GLU A 140 16.13 2.31 -7.54
C GLU A 140 14.70 2.79 -7.28
N LEU A 141 13.74 2.35 -8.10
CA LEU A 141 12.32 2.64 -7.94
C LEU A 141 11.74 2.03 -6.66
N GLU A 142 12.09 0.79 -6.32
CA GLU A 142 11.64 0.12 -5.10
C GLU A 142 12.16 0.79 -3.83
N LYS A 143 13.42 1.27 -3.84
CA LYS A 143 13.97 2.08 -2.74
C LYS A 143 13.21 3.38 -2.52
N LYS A 144 12.60 3.93 -3.59
CA LYS A 144 11.70 5.10 -3.54
C LYS A 144 10.26 4.72 -3.19
N GLY A 145 9.99 3.46 -2.81
CA GLY A 145 8.67 2.99 -2.42
C GLY A 145 7.70 2.79 -3.59
N VAL A 146 8.19 2.74 -4.83
CA VAL A 146 7.35 2.58 -6.03
C VAL A 146 6.92 1.12 -6.19
N ARG A 147 5.60 0.87 -6.26
CA ARG A 147 5.05 -0.43 -6.69
C ARG A 147 5.05 -0.49 -8.22
N ILE A 148 5.74 -1.48 -8.78
CA ILE A 148 5.89 -1.65 -10.23
C ILE A 148 4.95 -2.75 -10.71
N ILE A 149 4.07 -2.43 -11.66
CA ILE A 149 3.13 -3.38 -12.26
C ILE A 149 3.35 -3.38 -13.76
N VAL A 150 3.66 -4.54 -14.33
CA VAL A 150 3.86 -4.69 -15.77
C VAL A 150 2.65 -5.34 -16.41
N VAL A 151 2.02 -4.62 -17.34
CA VAL A 151 0.89 -5.07 -18.15
C VAL A 151 1.44 -5.49 -19.52
N GLY A 152 1.60 -6.80 -19.70
CA GLY A 152 2.03 -7.42 -20.95
C GLY A 152 0.85 -7.69 -21.87
N ILE A 153 0.92 -7.29 -23.13
CA ILE A 153 -0.21 -7.38 -24.07
C ILE A 153 0.22 -8.11 -25.35
N GLY A 154 -0.42 -9.23 -25.63
CA GLY A 154 -0.17 -10.05 -26.81
C GLY A 154 -0.05 -11.53 -26.49
N LYS A 155 -0.27 -12.38 -27.51
CA LYS A 155 -0.28 -13.84 -27.36
C LYS A 155 1.11 -14.44 -27.08
N ASP A 156 2.17 -13.78 -27.54
CA ASP A 156 3.55 -14.27 -27.45
C ASP A 156 4.36 -13.60 -26.31
N VAL A 157 3.67 -12.97 -25.37
CA VAL A 157 4.30 -12.29 -24.24
C VAL A 157 4.90 -13.32 -23.29
N SER A 158 6.23 -13.38 -23.23
CA SER A 158 6.94 -14.24 -22.28
C SER A 158 6.89 -13.65 -20.88
N LYS A 159 6.16 -14.31 -19.97
CA LYS A 159 6.08 -13.92 -18.54
C LYS A 159 7.46 -13.76 -17.90
N GLU A 160 8.40 -14.65 -18.20
CA GLU A 160 9.77 -14.61 -17.65
C GLU A 160 10.55 -13.36 -18.07
N LYS A 161 10.36 -12.90 -19.32
CA LYS A 161 11.04 -11.69 -19.82
C LYS A 161 10.51 -10.43 -19.13
N ILE A 162 9.19 -10.35 -18.93
CA ILE A 162 8.56 -9.17 -18.35
C ILE A 162 8.63 -9.09 -16.83
N LYS A 163 8.76 -10.23 -16.12
CA LYS A 163 9.02 -10.26 -14.67
C LYS A 163 10.22 -9.41 -14.27
N LYS A 164 11.28 -9.40 -15.08
CA LYS A 164 12.48 -8.59 -14.84
C LYS A 164 12.20 -7.09 -14.79
N ALA A 165 11.16 -6.63 -15.49
CA ALA A 165 10.73 -5.23 -15.45
C ALA A 165 9.79 -4.93 -14.28
N ALA A 166 9.23 -5.94 -13.60
CA ALA A 166 8.29 -5.80 -12.50
C ALA A 166 8.97 -5.76 -11.11
N GLY A 167 10.30 -5.78 -11.05
CA GLY A 167 11.06 -5.74 -9.81
C GLY A 167 10.95 -7.04 -9.00
N SER A 168 11.29 -6.96 -7.71
CA SER A 168 11.33 -8.06 -6.75
C SER A 168 9.97 -8.73 -6.51
N LYS A 169 8.86 -7.99 -6.68
CA LYS A 169 7.50 -8.51 -6.50
C LYS A 169 6.99 -9.29 -7.71
N GLU A 170 7.67 -9.17 -8.85
CA GLU A 170 7.29 -9.85 -10.10
C GLU A 170 5.81 -9.64 -10.49
N GLU A 171 5.26 -8.46 -10.18
CA GLU A 171 3.84 -8.17 -10.39
C GLU A 171 3.55 -7.93 -11.87
N VAL A 172 3.02 -8.97 -12.52
CA VAL A 172 2.81 -9.02 -13.96
C VAL A 172 1.37 -9.43 -14.26
N ILE A 173 0.72 -8.68 -15.14
CA ILE A 173 -0.61 -8.95 -15.66
C ILE A 173 -0.49 -9.12 -17.18
N ILE A 174 -0.95 -10.25 -17.70
CA ILE A 174 -0.86 -10.56 -19.14
C ILE A 174 -2.26 -10.65 -19.71
N HIS A 175 -2.47 -9.98 -20.84
CA HIS A 175 -3.69 -10.07 -21.64
C HIS A 175 -3.34 -10.46 -23.07
N ASN A 176 -4.21 -11.22 -23.73
CA ASN A 176 -3.96 -11.67 -25.11
C ASN A 176 -4.09 -10.55 -26.13
N SER A 177 -4.83 -9.50 -25.80
CA SER A 177 -5.07 -8.34 -26.66
C SER A 177 -5.40 -7.10 -25.83
N TYR A 178 -5.30 -5.94 -26.45
CA TYR A 178 -5.75 -4.69 -25.86
C TYR A 178 -7.27 -4.67 -25.57
N GLY A 179 -8.08 -5.39 -26.36
CA GLY A 179 -9.52 -5.51 -26.09
C GLY A 179 -9.79 -6.22 -24.76
N GLU A 180 -9.09 -7.33 -24.51
CA GLU A 180 -9.18 -8.06 -23.23
C GLU A 180 -8.69 -7.23 -22.05
N LEU A 181 -7.62 -6.44 -22.25
CA LEU A 181 -7.16 -5.49 -21.23
C LEU A 181 -8.26 -4.50 -20.87
N ILE A 182 -8.94 -3.89 -21.86
CA ILE A 182 -10.02 -2.92 -21.63
C ILE A 182 -11.16 -3.54 -20.82
N GLU A 183 -11.57 -4.77 -21.15
CA GLU A 183 -12.62 -5.49 -20.39
C GLU A 183 -12.23 -5.74 -18.92
N LYS A 184 -10.95 -6.02 -18.66
CA LYS A 184 -10.43 -6.31 -17.31
C LYS A 184 -9.81 -5.11 -16.62
N LEU A 185 -9.86 -3.93 -17.24
CA LEU A 185 -9.15 -2.74 -16.80
C LEU A 185 -9.63 -2.26 -15.42
N GLN A 186 -10.92 -2.43 -15.13
CA GLN A 186 -11.47 -2.11 -13.82
C GLN A 186 -10.76 -2.90 -12.71
N LYS A 187 -10.51 -4.20 -12.91
CA LYS A 187 -9.83 -5.05 -11.92
C LYS A 187 -8.38 -4.61 -11.71
N LEU A 188 -7.69 -4.20 -12.79
CA LEU A 188 -6.35 -3.62 -12.69
C LEU A 188 -6.38 -2.35 -11.82
N ILE A 189 -7.31 -1.44 -12.09
CA ILE A 189 -7.46 -0.16 -11.39
C ILE A 189 -7.82 -0.37 -9.91
N ASP A 190 -8.74 -1.28 -9.61
CA ASP A 190 -9.08 -1.67 -8.24
C ASP A 190 -7.83 -2.14 -7.50
N GLY A 191 -7.03 -3.00 -8.14
CA GLY A 191 -5.77 -3.50 -7.58
C GLY A 191 -4.72 -2.42 -7.31
N ILE A 192 -4.67 -1.37 -8.13
CA ILE A 192 -3.76 -0.22 -7.96
C ILE A 192 -4.22 0.70 -6.81
N CYS A 193 -5.54 0.86 -6.68
CA CYS A 193 -6.16 1.72 -5.68
C CYS A 193 -6.11 1.15 -4.26
N ILE A 194 -5.85 -0.16 -4.08
CA ILE A 194 -5.71 -0.80 -2.75
C ILE A 194 -4.78 -0.01 -1.84
N CYS A 195 -5.34 0.44 -0.71
CA CYS A 195 -4.57 1.13 0.32
C CYS A 195 -4.02 0.11 1.30
N PRO A 196 -2.68 0.02 1.43
CA PRO A 196 -2.11 -0.90 2.38
C PRO A 196 -2.44 -0.47 3.81
N MET A 197 -2.43 -1.44 4.71
CA MET A 197 -2.66 -1.22 6.13
C MET A 197 -1.40 -1.52 6.94
N ASP A 198 -1.15 -0.73 7.97
CA ASP A 198 -0.21 -1.04 9.05
C ASP A 198 -1.05 -1.33 10.30
N VAL A 199 -1.06 -2.59 10.73
CA VAL A 199 -1.90 -3.08 11.83
C VAL A 199 -1.02 -3.53 12.99
N ALA A 200 -1.25 -2.99 14.18
CA ALA A 200 -0.58 -3.43 15.40
C ALA A 200 -1.57 -4.12 16.34
N PHE A 201 -1.23 -5.32 16.82
CA PHE A 201 -1.94 -6.00 17.89
C PHE A 201 -1.24 -5.75 19.22
N ILE A 202 -1.97 -5.30 20.23
CA ILE A 202 -1.48 -5.13 21.60
C ILE A 202 -2.19 -6.14 22.49
N MET A 203 -1.44 -7.09 23.05
CA MET A 203 -1.96 -8.19 23.88
C MET A 203 -1.63 -7.98 25.35
N ASP A 204 -2.62 -8.21 26.22
CA ASP A 204 -2.54 -8.02 27.65
C ASP A 204 -2.12 -9.31 28.36
N SER A 205 -0.89 -9.32 28.87
CA SER A 205 -0.34 -10.44 29.64
C SER A 205 -0.27 -10.16 31.14
N SER A 206 -0.93 -9.10 31.62
CA SER A 206 -0.91 -8.62 32.99
C SER A 206 -1.60 -9.56 33.97
N GLY A 207 -1.62 -9.20 35.26
CA GLY A 207 -2.27 -9.97 36.31
C GLY A 207 -3.80 -9.89 36.33
N SER A 208 -4.42 -8.89 35.70
CA SER A 208 -5.89 -8.75 35.69
C SER A 208 -6.56 -9.74 34.74
N ILE A 209 -5.88 -10.09 33.65
CA ILE A 209 -6.29 -11.14 32.71
C ILE A 209 -6.03 -12.52 33.32
N LYS A 210 -6.97 -13.45 33.21
CA LYS A 210 -6.82 -14.86 33.61
C LYS A 210 -6.06 -15.66 32.55
N ARG A 211 -5.57 -16.86 32.90
CA ARG A 211 -4.88 -17.72 31.92
C ARG A 211 -5.78 -18.13 30.74
N ALA A 212 -7.05 -18.41 31.00
CA ALA A 212 -8.03 -18.73 29.95
C ALA A 212 -8.29 -17.53 29.03
N GLU A 213 -8.47 -16.34 29.60
CA GLU A 213 -8.66 -15.09 28.84
C GLU A 213 -7.41 -14.75 27.99
N PHE A 214 -6.20 -14.94 28.51
CA PHE A 214 -4.98 -14.78 27.70
C PHE A 214 -4.89 -15.80 26.55
N TYR A 215 -5.42 -17.01 26.76
CA TYR A 215 -5.52 -18.00 25.69
C TYR A 215 -6.55 -17.57 24.63
N GLU A 216 -7.68 -17.00 25.04
CA GLU A 216 -8.65 -16.38 24.12
C GLU A 216 -8.04 -15.23 23.31
N GLU A 217 -7.28 -14.33 23.94
CA GLU A 217 -6.57 -13.25 23.24
C GLU A 217 -5.65 -13.80 22.15
N ARG A 218 -4.88 -14.86 22.45
CA ARG A 218 -4.01 -15.52 21.46
C ARG A 218 -4.81 -16.10 20.29
N LEU A 219 -5.92 -16.78 20.57
CA LEU A 219 -6.77 -17.33 19.53
C LEU A 219 -7.37 -16.22 18.67
N LEU A 220 -7.80 -15.13 19.29
CA LEU A 220 -8.35 -13.99 18.59
C LEU A 220 -7.32 -13.33 17.67
N VAL A 221 -6.11 -13.05 18.16
CA VAL A 221 -5.04 -12.49 17.31
C VAL A 221 -4.68 -13.42 16.16
N LYS A 222 -4.61 -14.74 16.41
CA LYS A 222 -4.40 -15.75 15.36
C LYS A 222 -5.51 -15.75 14.31
N LYS A 223 -6.76 -15.50 14.70
CA LYS A 223 -7.89 -15.37 13.77
C LYS A 223 -7.80 -14.07 12.97
N LEU A 224 -7.66 -12.93 13.64
CA LEU A 224 -7.66 -11.61 13.01
C LEU A 224 -6.46 -11.40 12.09
N VAL A 225 -5.29 -11.97 12.41
CA VAL A 225 -4.10 -11.83 11.55
C VAL A 225 -4.32 -12.47 10.18
N VAL A 226 -5.07 -13.57 10.08
CA VAL A 226 -5.43 -14.18 8.79
C VAL A 226 -6.28 -13.23 7.94
N GLN A 227 -7.16 -12.44 8.58
CA GLN A 227 -8.02 -11.48 7.90
C GLN A 227 -7.27 -10.23 7.43
N VAL A 228 -6.30 -9.74 8.21
CA VAL A 228 -5.53 -8.52 7.87
C VAL A 228 -4.31 -8.81 6.99
N THR A 229 -3.75 -10.02 7.05
CA THR A 229 -2.58 -10.37 6.23
C THR A 229 -3.01 -10.45 4.77
N ALA A 230 -2.63 -9.44 4.01
CA ALA A 230 -2.88 -9.36 2.58
C ALA A 230 -1.71 -8.64 1.90
N THR A 231 -1.62 -8.75 0.57
CA THR A 231 -0.55 -8.12 -0.20
C THR A 231 -0.45 -6.63 0.12
N GLY A 232 0.70 -6.24 0.68
CA GLY A 232 0.99 -4.87 1.04
C GLY A 232 0.57 -4.46 2.45
N ASN A 233 -0.13 -5.29 3.23
CA ASN A 233 -0.33 -5.01 4.64
C ASN A 233 0.92 -5.36 5.46
N ARG A 234 1.06 -4.75 6.63
CA ARG A 234 2.16 -5.02 7.57
C ARG A 234 1.59 -5.11 8.97
N GLU A 235 1.99 -6.15 9.68
CA GLU A 235 1.48 -6.46 11.01
C GLU A 235 2.58 -6.35 12.05
N ALA A 236 2.25 -5.82 13.22
CA ALA A 236 3.13 -5.72 14.38
C ALA A 236 2.45 -6.29 15.62
N LEU A 237 3.25 -6.76 16.57
CA LEU A 237 2.78 -7.37 17.81
C LEU A 237 3.46 -6.73 19.02
N ILE A 238 2.68 -6.27 19.98
CA ILE A 238 3.15 -5.77 21.28
C ILE A 238 2.54 -6.66 22.36
N LEU A 239 3.36 -7.09 23.31
CA LEU A 239 2.92 -7.78 24.52
C LEU A 239 3.21 -6.90 25.72
N PHE A 240 2.20 -6.65 26.56
CA PHE A 240 2.35 -5.80 27.74
C PHE A 240 1.89 -6.46 29.05
N GLY A 241 2.31 -5.86 30.16
CA GLY A 241 2.00 -6.20 31.54
C GLY A 241 2.54 -5.08 32.41
N SER A 242 3.47 -5.37 33.33
CA SER A 242 4.20 -4.31 34.06
C SER A 242 5.06 -3.43 33.13
N SER A 243 5.55 -3.99 32.02
CA SER A 243 6.23 -3.30 30.92
C SER A 243 5.61 -3.73 29.59
N ALA A 244 5.88 -2.98 28.53
CA ALA A 244 5.50 -3.34 27.15
C ALA A 244 6.76 -3.68 26.34
N SER A 245 6.60 -4.51 25.31
CA SER A 245 7.70 -4.85 24.41
C SER A 245 7.17 -5.32 23.06
N VAL A 246 7.81 -4.88 21.97
CA VAL A 246 7.55 -5.37 20.63
C VAL A 246 7.97 -6.85 20.52
N LYS A 247 7.15 -7.65 19.85
CA LYS A 247 7.34 -9.08 19.55
C LYS A 247 7.41 -9.35 18.05
N ALA A 248 6.82 -8.46 17.25
CA ALA A 248 6.94 -8.42 15.81
C ALA A 248 6.92 -6.95 15.37
N GLN A 249 7.90 -6.53 14.58
CA GLN A 249 7.92 -5.21 13.92
C GLN A 249 7.04 -5.22 12.67
N LEU A 250 6.57 -4.04 12.24
CA LEU A 250 5.74 -3.89 11.03
C LEU A 250 6.46 -4.49 9.80
N GLY A 251 5.86 -5.53 9.21
CA GLY A 251 6.39 -6.19 8.01
C GLY A 251 7.59 -7.09 8.28
N GLN A 252 7.80 -7.49 9.54
CA GLN A 252 8.82 -8.49 9.89
C GLN A 252 8.47 -9.89 9.35
N TYR A 253 7.18 -10.20 9.20
CA TYR A 253 6.69 -11.49 8.73
C TYR A 253 5.81 -11.29 7.51
N ASP A 254 6.12 -11.99 6.41
CA ASP A 254 5.42 -11.86 5.13
C ASP A 254 4.16 -12.73 5.04
N THR A 255 3.92 -13.61 6.01
CA THR A 255 2.78 -14.53 6.02
C THR A 255 2.13 -14.65 7.39
N ALA A 256 0.82 -14.93 7.39
CA ALA A 256 0.03 -15.08 8.61
C ALA A 256 0.55 -16.26 9.45
N GLU A 257 1.00 -17.33 8.82
CA GLU A 257 1.50 -18.54 9.49
C GLU A 257 2.73 -18.23 10.35
N LYS A 258 3.71 -17.50 9.80
CA LYS A 258 4.91 -17.08 10.54
C LYS A 258 4.54 -16.18 11.73
N TYR A 259 3.60 -15.25 11.52
CA TYR A 259 3.12 -14.40 12.61
C TYR A 259 2.40 -15.21 13.70
N ILE A 260 1.55 -16.17 13.31
CA ILE A 260 0.84 -17.08 14.20
C ILE A 260 1.81 -17.88 15.07
N GLU A 261 2.93 -18.35 14.53
CA GLU A 261 3.97 -19.05 15.30
C GLU A 261 4.55 -18.19 16.42
N VAL A 262 4.72 -16.88 16.18
CA VAL A 262 5.20 -15.94 17.21
C VAL A 262 4.16 -15.79 18.31
N VAL A 263 2.89 -15.54 17.94
CA VAL A 263 1.77 -15.44 18.89
C VAL A 263 1.66 -16.71 19.73
N GLN A 264 1.86 -17.88 19.11
CA GLN A 264 1.77 -19.17 19.78
C GLN A 264 2.86 -19.39 20.85
N LYS A 265 4.02 -18.74 20.71
CA LYS A 265 5.13 -18.83 21.68
C LYS A 265 5.01 -17.83 22.83
N LEU A 266 4.07 -16.87 22.76
CA LEU A 266 3.89 -15.88 23.81
C LEU A 266 3.42 -16.52 25.12
N ARG A 267 4.03 -16.07 26.21
CA ARG A 267 3.74 -16.49 27.58
C ARG A 267 3.16 -15.33 28.39
N LYS A 268 2.17 -15.64 29.22
CA LYS A 268 1.61 -14.68 30.17
C LYS A 268 2.66 -14.26 31.19
N LYS A 269 2.84 -12.95 31.41
CA LYS A 269 3.87 -12.42 32.33
C LYS A 269 3.34 -12.11 33.74
N ASN A 270 2.03 -11.94 33.91
CA ASN A 270 1.39 -11.40 35.11
C ASN A 270 1.91 -9.99 35.46
N GLY A 271 1.64 -9.53 36.68
CA GLY A 271 2.09 -8.22 37.18
C GLY A 271 1.06 -7.11 36.98
N ARG A 272 1.54 -5.86 36.92
CA ARG A 272 0.69 -4.67 36.78
C ARG A 272 0.09 -4.59 35.39
N THR A 273 -1.00 -3.84 35.24
CA THR A 273 -1.65 -3.59 33.94
C THR A 273 -1.30 -2.17 33.47
N ARG A 274 -0.29 -2.07 32.60
CA ARG A 274 0.25 -0.79 32.06
C ARG A 274 -0.05 -0.61 30.57
N ILE A 275 -1.32 -0.40 30.25
CA ILE A 275 -1.82 -0.08 28.90
C ILE A 275 -1.15 1.20 28.38
N ASP A 276 -1.02 2.22 29.22
CA ASP A 276 -0.27 3.45 28.93
C ASP A 276 1.12 3.19 28.34
N ARG A 277 1.90 2.26 28.92
CA ARG A 277 3.21 1.88 28.38
C ARG A 277 3.13 1.15 27.05
N ALA A 278 2.09 0.36 26.83
CA ALA A 278 1.88 -0.33 25.57
C ALA A 278 1.55 0.65 24.43
N LEU A 279 0.77 1.69 24.74
CA LEU A 279 0.46 2.77 23.82
C LEU A 279 1.70 3.61 23.53
N ASP A 280 2.53 3.94 24.54
CA ASP A 280 3.82 4.62 24.35
C ASP A 280 4.73 3.80 23.41
N VAL A 281 4.90 2.49 23.64
CA VAL A 281 5.68 1.59 22.74
C VAL A 281 5.09 1.53 21.32
N ALA A 282 3.77 1.54 21.19
CA ALA A 282 3.13 1.55 19.88
C ALA A 282 3.47 2.83 19.08
N VAL A 283 3.50 3.99 19.75
CA VAL A 283 3.88 5.27 19.12
C VAL A 283 5.35 5.24 18.73
N ASP A 284 6.23 4.96 19.69
CA ASP A 284 7.66 5.22 19.57
C ASP A 284 8.40 4.14 18.76
N GLU A 285 8.01 2.88 18.91
CA GLU A 285 8.76 1.73 18.35
C GLU A 285 8.06 1.07 17.16
N VAL A 286 6.74 1.25 16.99
CA VAL A 286 5.97 0.60 15.92
C VAL A 286 5.53 1.60 14.86
N PHE A 287 4.69 2.57 15.24
CA PHE A 287 4.11 3.53 14.28
C PHE A 287 5.07 4.64 13.85
N SER A 288 6.23 4.79 14.50
CA SER A 288 7.34 5.60 13.99
C SER A 288 7.88 5.12 12.65
N SER A 289 7.73 3.83 12.33
CA SER A 289 8.09 3.20 11.05
C SER A 289 6.89 2.96 10.11
N ALA A 290 5.70 3.44 10.50
CA ALA A 290 4.49 3.27 9.71
C ALA A 290 4.54 4.07 8.40
N ARG A 291 3.96 3.53 7.34
CA ARG A 291 3.90 4.17 6.03
C ARG A 291 2.96 5.37 6.11
N PRO A 292 3.39 6.56 5.67
CA PRO A 292 2.54 7.75 5.68
C PRO A 292 1.20 7.54 4.95
N TYR A 293 1.22 6.77 3.85
CA TYR A 293 0.09 6.49 2.97
C TYR A 293 -0.74 5.25 3.33
N ALA A 294 -0.38 4.52 4.40
CA ALA A 294 -1.14 3.34 4.83
C ALA A 294 -2.24 3.73 5.83
N TYR A 295 -3.33 2.96 5.84
CA TYR A 295 -4.28 3.03 6.95
C TYR A 295 -3.64 2.39 8.18
N LYS A 296 -3.60 3.13 9.29
CA LYS A 296 -2.94 2.68 10.51
C LYS A 296 -4.00 2.28 11.53
N ILE A 297 -3.94 1.05 12.00
CA ILE A 297 -4.89 0.51 12.98
C ILE A 297 -4.09 -0.11 14.13
N VAL A 298 -4.46 0.22 15.36
CA VAL A 298 -4.00 -0.51 16.54
C VAL A 298 -5.18 -1.19 17.20
N ILE A 299 -5.08 -2.49 17.42
CA ILE A 299 -6.10 -3.33 18.06
C ILE A 299 -5.58 -3.71 19.44
N VAL A 300 -6.19 -3.14 20.48
CA VAL A 300 -5.82 -3.35 21.88
C VAL A 300 -6.76 -4.39 22.49
N LEU A 301 -6.22 -5.53 22.91
CA LEU A 301 -6.97 -6.56 23.63
C LEU A 301 -6.70 -6.37 25.13
N SER A 302 -7.72 -6.05 25.91
CA SER A 302 -7.60 -5.87 27.37
C SER A 302 -8.97 -5.81 28.05
N ASP A 303 -9.02 -6.00 29.37
CA ASP A 303 -10.19 -5.75 30.22
C ASP A 303 -10.38 -4.24 30.54
N GLY A 304 -9.41 -3.40 30.15
CA GLY A 304 -9.42 -1.95 30.35
C GLY A 304 -9.03 -1.51 31.77
N VAL A 305 -8.53 -2.41 32.60
CA VAL A 305 -8.02 -2.10 33.93
C VAL A 305 -6.62 -1.49 33.82
N GLN A 306 -6.36 -0.42 34.58
CA GLN A 306 -5.01 0.12 34.73
C GLN A 306 -4.60 0.10 36.19
N SER A 307 -3.37 -0.31 36.46
CA SER A 307 -2.79 -0.22 37.81
C SER A 307 -2.53 1.24 38.19
N LYS A 308 -2.59 1.57 39.49
CA LYS A 308 -2.23 2.89 40.02
C LYS A 308 -0.87 3.37 39.50
N GLY A 309 -0.73 4.67 39.23
CA GLY A 309 0.49 5.27 38.67
C GLY A 309 0.66 5.13 37.16
N ALA A 310 -0.38 4.66 36.45
CA ALA A 310 -0.47 4.76 35.00
C ALA A 310 -0.95 6.16 34.58
N LYS A 311 -0.51 6.63 33.40
CA LYS A 311 -1.11 7.79 32.73
C LYS A 311 -2.56 7.46 32.35
N SER A 312 -3.38 8.49 32.12
CA SER A 312 -4.74 8.25 31.67
C SER A 312 -4.76 7.60 30.28
N LEU A 313 -5.75 6.75 30.00
CA LEU A 313 -5.90 6.12 28.68
C LEU A 313 -6.09 7.15 27.57
N ARG A 314 -6.84 8.24 27.84
CA ARG A 314 -7.09 9.32 26.88
C ARG A 314 -5.81 10.06 26.49
N GLU A 315 -4.95 10.33 27.47
CA GLU A 315 -3.66 10.97 27.28
C GLU A 315 -2.69 10.07 26.51
N SER A 316 -2.56 8.80 26.93
CA SER A 316 -1.62 7.83 26.35
C SER A 316 -1.96 7.46 24.90
N SER A 317 -3.24 7.47 24.55
CA SER A 317 -3.72 7.17 23.18
C SER A 317 -3.78 8.40 22.28
N ARG A 318 -3.64 9.62 22.82
CA ARG A 318 -3.72 10.87 22.04
C ARG A 318 -2.66 10.94 20.92
N PRO A 319 -1.37 10.60 21.15
CA PRO A 319 -0.37 10.65 20.08
C PRO A 319 -0.70 9.71 18.91
N LEU A 320 -1.24 8.51 19.19
CA LEU A 320 -1.70 7.59 18.14
C LEU A 320 -2.79 8.22 17.28
N ARG A 321 -3.82 8.81 17.91
CA ARG A 321 -4.90 9.48 17.17
C ARG A 321 -4.39 10.68 16.36
N GLN A 322 -3.49 11.48 16.93
CA GLN A 322 -2.85 12.61 16.22
C GLN A 322 -2.00 12.14 15.03
N ALA A 323 -1.42 10.95 15.11
CA ALA A 323 -0.70 10.30 14.02
C ALA A 323 -1.62 9.58 13.00
N ASN A 324 -2.94 9.82 13.06
CA ASN A 324 -3.96 9.17 12.24
C ASN A 324 -3.98 7.63 12.40
N VAL A 325 -3.66 7.13 13.59
CA VAL A 325 -3.83 5.71 13.94
C VAL A 325 -5.21 5.52 14.55
N ARG A 326 -6.03 4.69 13.93
CA ARG A 326 -7.34 4.29 14.47
C ARG A 326 -7.13 3.26 15.57
N VAL A 327 -7.60 3.57 16.77
CA VAL A 327 -7.51 2.70 17.94
C VAL A 327 -8.80 1.90 18.08
N LEU A 328 -8.73 0.59 17.96
CA LEU A 328 -9.79 -0.36 18.28
C LEU A 328 -9.50 -0.98 19.64
N ALA A 329 -10.47 -0.96 20.55
CA ALA A 329 -10.36 -1.59 21.86
C ALA A 329 -11.26 -2.82 21.90
N VAL A 330 -10.65 -4.00 21.98
CA VAL A 330 -11.36 -5.27 22.12
C VAL A 330 -11.36 -5.65 23.59
N GLY A 331 -12.55 -5.69 24.17
CA GLY A 331 -12.70 -6.08 25.55
C GLY A 331 -12.49 -7.58 25.74
N ILE A 332 -11.78 -7.96 26.80
CA ILE A 332 -11.52 -9.36 27.17
C ILE A 332 -12.09 -9.66 28.56
N GLY A 333 -12.67 -10.86 28.72
CA GLY A 333 -13.22 -11.35 29.98
C GLY A 333 -14.60 -10.78 30.35
N THR A 334 -15.16 -11.21 31.49
CA THR A 334 -16.51 -10.78 31.94
C THR A 334 -16.53 -9.40 32.61
N GLY A 335 -15.35 -8.81 32.87
CA GLY A 335 -15.17 -7.53 33.56
C GLY A 335 -14.98 -6.31 32.65
N MET A 336 -15.32 -6.42 31.36
CA MET A 336 -15.12 -5.35 30.38
C MET A 336 -15.81 -4.06 30.82
N ALA A 337 -15.02 -3.04 31.12
CA ALA A 337 -15.54 -1.71 31.35
C ALA A 337 -15.54 -0.94 30.03
N LYS A 338 -16.61 -1.07 29.24
CA LYS A 338 -16.80 -0.30 27.99
C LYS A 338 -16.50 1.19 28.19
N ASN A 339 -16.91 1.73 29.34
CA ASN A 339 -16.64 3.12 29.76
C ASN A 339 -15.16 3.48 29.92
N ARG A 340 -14.29 2.51 30.23
CA ARG A 340 -12.82 2.69 30.31
C ARG A 340 -12.19 2.50 28.94
N LEU A 341 -12.57 1.45 28.22
CA LEU A 341 -12.01 1.15 26.90
C LEU A 341 -12.27 2.29 25.90
N ARG A 342 -13.45 2.91 25.92
CA ARG A 342 -13.73 4.08 25.06
C ARG A 342 -12.80 5.27 25.27
N LEU A 343 -12.06 5.33 26.39
CA LEU A 343 -11.12 6.41 26.64
C LEU A 343 -9.91 6.35 25.71
N MET A 344 -9.58 5.19 25.14
CA MET A 344 -8.47 5.06 24.19
C MET A 344 -8.88 5.23 22.72
N THR A 345 -10.16 5.06 22.40
CA THR A 345 -10.68 5.08 21.03
C THR A 345 -11.09 6.49 20.59
N GLY A 346 -11.19 6.70 19.27
CA GLY A 346 -11.72 7.94 18.70
C GLY A 346 -13.24 7.94 18.54
N SER A 347 -13.85 6.76 18.52
CA SER A 347 -15.30 6.53 18.43
C SER A 347 -15.71 5.45 19.45
N ASP A 348 -16.92 5.56 19.99
CA ASP A 348 -17.52 4.54 20.86
C ASP A 348 -17.80 3.23 20.09
N ASP A 349 -17.98 3.30 18.76
CA ASP A 349 -18.14 2.13 17.88
C ASP A 349 -16.86 1.29 17.75
N ASP A 350 -15.71 1.86 18.12
CA ASP A 350 -14.42 1.17 18.09
C ASP A 350 -14.10 0.44 19.41
N VAL A 351 -15.07 0.39 20.34
CA VAL A 351 -15.03 -0.49 21.50
C VAL A 351 -15.90 -1.71 21.23
N VAL A 352 -15.26 -2.87 21.08
CA VAL A 352 -15.89 -4.06 20.51
C VAL A 352 -15.69 -5.27 21.42
N ASP A 353 -16.70 -6.13 21.50
CA ASP A 353 -16.58 -7.41 22.17
C ASP A 353 -15.87 -8.45 21.27
N VAL A 354 -15.27 -9.47 21.88
CA VAL A 354 -14.60 -10.58 21.16
C VAL A 354 -15.46 -11.23 20.08
N LYS A 355 -16.78 -11.31 20.30
CA LYS A 355 -17.72 -11.93 19.34
C LYS A 355 -17.99 -11.07 18.11
N ASP A 356 -17.82 -9.74 18.22
CA ASP A 356 -18.23 -8.78 17.18
C ASP A 356 -17.04 -8.22 16.39
N ILE A 357 -15.81 -8.34 16.90
CA ILE A 357 -14.60 -7.76 16.28
C ILE A 357 -14.33 -8.29 14.87
N ASP A 358 -14.66 -9.55 14.59
CA ASP A 358 -14.46 -10.16 13.26
C ASP A 358 -15.26 -9.42 12.18
N GLY A 359 -16.55 -9.18 12.46
CA GLY A 359 -17.45 -8.44 11.58
C GLY A 359 -17.11 -6.96 11.51
N HIS A 360 -16.76 -6.34 12.64
CA HIS A 360 -16.35 -4.93 12.69
C HIS A 360 -15.07 -4.69 11.88
N LEU A 361 -14.06 -5.53 12.05
CA LEU A 361 -12.83 -5.43 11.29
C LEU A 361 -13.08 -5.67 9.80
N GLN A 362 -13.94 -6.63 9.44
CA GLN A 362 -14.31 -6.87 8.04
C GLN A 362 -15.00 -5.64 7.42
N TYR A 363 -15.87 -4.99 8.17
CA TYR A 363 -16.54 -3.76 7.75
C TYR A 363 -15.55 -2.62 7.52
N ILE A 364 -14.60 -2.42 8.45
CA ILE A 364 -13.54 -1.41 8.31
C ILE A 364 -12.70 -1.68 7.06
N ILE A 365 -12.22 -2.91 6.90
CA ILE A 365 -11.40 -3.33 5.76
C ILE A 365 -12.16 -3.12 4.44
N THR A 366 -13.43 -3.55 4.39
CA THR A 366 -14.28 -3.38 3.21
C THR A 366 -14.47 -1.91 2.85
N ASN A 367 -14.67 -1.04 3.85
CA ASN A 367 -14.79 0.40 3.61
C ASN A 367 -13.48 1.05 3.15
N ILE A 368 -12.35 0.61 3.69
CA ILE A 368 -11.02 1.03 3.22
C ILE A 368 -10.87 0.66 1.74
N TYR A 369 -11.27 -0.55 1.33
CA TYR A 369 -11.20 -0.98 -0.07
C TYR A 369 -12.23 -0.33 -0.98
N ARG A 370 -13.43 0.00 -0.49
CA ARG A 370 -14.47 0.70 -1.27
C ARG A 370 -14.19 2.19 -1.45
N ASN A 371 -13.50 2.83 -0.50
CA ASN A 371 -13.14 4.24 -0.59
C ASN A 371 -11.66 4.49 -0.29
N PRO A 372 -10.76 3.94 -1.13
CA PRO A 372 -9.32 3.89 -0.86
C PRO A 372 -8.73 5.30 -0.65
N CYS A 373 -9.21 6.31 -1.36
CA CYS A 373 -8.63 7.66 -1.34
C CYS A 373 -9.44 8.70 -0.54
N GLY A 374 -10.56 8.30 0.10
CA GLY A 374 -11.43 9.22 0.85
C GLY A 374 -11.29 9.15 2.37
N ALA A 375 -10.91 7.99 2.94
CA ALA A 375 -11.01 7.80 4.40
C ALA A 375 -9.83 8.37 5.22
N LEU A 376 -8.68 8.68 4.61
CA LEU A 376 -7.63 9.48 5.29
C LEU A 376 -8.08 10.90 5.64
N ARG A 377 -9.14 11.43 4.99
CA ARG A 377 -9.63 12.80 5.24
C ARG A 377 -10.57 12.92 6.44
N LYS A 378 -11.30 11.86 6.81
CA LYS A 378 -12.28 11.94 7.91
C LYS A 378 -11.63 12.12 9.29
N TYR A 379 -10.35 11.75 9.42
CA TYR A 379 -9.60 11.90 10.68
C TYR A 379 -8.68 13.12 10.71
N GLN A 380 -8.60 13.89 9.62
CA GLN A 380 -7.85 15.16 9.55
C GLN A 380 -8.68 16.40 9.91
N LEU A 381 -9.98 16.23 10.16
CA LEU A 381 -10.91 17.32 10.48
C LEU A 381 -11.61 17.03 11.83
N VAL A 382 -10.83 17.05 12.92
CA VAL A 382 -11.31 17.41 14.27
C VAL A 382 -10.20 18.17 14.99
#